data_AF-A0A264W1J5-F1
#
_entry.id   AF-A0A264W1J5-F1
#
_cell.length_a   1.000
_cell.length_b   1.000
_cell.length_c   1.000
_cell.angle_alpha   90.00
_cell.angle_beta   90.00
_cell.angle_gamma   90.00
#
_symmetry.space_group_name_H-M   'P 1'
#
loop_
_entity.id
_entity.type
_entity.pdbx_description
1 polymer ?
#
loop_
_entity_poly.entity_id
_entity_poly.type
_entity_poly.pdbx_seq_one_letter_code
_entity_poly.pdbx_strand_id
1 'polypeptide(L)'
;MSIAVSEEEAKAVEGLNDYLSVEEVETIYIPLVRLLHLHVKSAAERNKHVNVFLKHPHSAKIPFIIGIAGSVAVGKSTTARILQKLLSRVPDRPKVSLITTDGFLFPTAEL
;
A
#
# COMPACT_ATOMS: atom_id res chain seq x y z
N MET A 1 5.93 0.75 18.36
CA MET A 1 4.73 1.47 17.91
C MET A 1 3.73 0.42 17.44
N SER A 2 2.76 0.09 18.28
CA SER A 2 1.75 -0.94 17.99
C SER A 2 0.80 -0.41 16.93
N ILE A 3 0.99 -0.80 15.67
CA ILE A 3 -0.12 -0.86 14.71
C ILE A 3 -0.94 -2.08 15.13
N ALA A 4 -1.65 -1.97 16.26
CA ALA A 4 -2.67 -2.94 16.64
C ALA A 4 -3.83 -2.64 15.70
N VAL A 5 -3.84 -3.32 14.56
CA VAL A 5 -5.06 -3.40 13.77
C VAL A 5 -6.04 -4.15 14.68
N SER A 6 -7.04 -3.44 15.19
CA SER A 6 -7.96 -4.06 16.14
C SER A 6 -8.72 -5.19 15.44
N GLU A 7 -9.25 -6.11 16.22
CA GLU A 7 -10.11 -7.20 15.71
C GLU A 7 -11.29 -6.63 14.87
N GLU A 8 -11.71 -5.40 15.14
CA GLU A 8 -12.71 -4.66 14.35
C GLU A 8 -12.18 -4.23 12.97
N GLU A 9 -10.92 -3.85 12.87
CA GLU A 9 -10.28 -3.51 11.60
C GLU A 9 -10.01 -4.76 10.74
N ALA A 10 -9.71 -5.90 11.36
CA ALA A 10 -9.61 -7.20 10.68
C ALA A 10 -10.98 -7.62 10.11
N LYS A 11 -12.06 -7.54 10.92
CA LYS A 11 -13.45 -7.78 10.47
C LYS A 11 -13.91 -6.82 9.37
N ALA A 12 -13.46 -5.56 9.41
CA ALA A 12 -13.76 -4.57 8.37
C ALA A 12 -13.04 -4.84 7.03
N VAL A 13 -12.03 -5.73 7.01
CA VAL A 13 -11.35 -6.21 5.80
C VAL A 13 -12.00 -7.49 5.29
N GLU A 14 -12.52 -8.32 6.19
CA GLU A 14 -13.27 -9.56 5.88
C GLU A 14 -14.52 -9.30 5.02
N GLY A 15 -15.33 -8.29 5.38
CA GLY A 15 -16.55 -7.92 4.65
C GLY A 15 -16.35 -7.34 3.23
N LEU A 16 -15.13 -7.38 2.71
CA LEU A 16 -14.74 -6.76 1.44
C LEU A 16 -14.14 -7.73 0.43
N ASN A 17 -13.93 -8.99 0.82
CA ASN A 17 -13.44 -10.04 -0.05
C ASN A 17 -13.86 -11.40 0.55
N ASP A 18 -14.83 -12.07 -0.07
CA ASP A 18 -15.45 -13.33 0.42
C ASP A 18 -14.47 -14.52 0.60
N TYR A 19 -13.17 -14.30 0.36
CA TYR A 19 -12.11 -15.32 0.39
C TYR A 19 -10.99 -15.04 1.39
N LEU A 20 -11.02 -13.94 2.15
CA LEU A 20 -9.91 -13.57 3.05
C LEU A 20 -10.28 -13.82 4.51
N SER A 21 -9.61 -14.75 5.18
CA SER A 21 -9.85 -15.04 6.60
C SER A 21 -9.20 -13.98 7.51
N VAL A 22 -9.78 -13.76 8.70
CA VAL A 22 -9.15 -12.95 9.76
C VAL A 22 -7.72 -13.42 10.05
N GLU A 23 -7.51 -14.73 10.11
CA GLU A 23 -6.20 -15.32 10.39
C GLU A 23 -5.15 -14.93 9.32
N GLU A 24 -5.51 -14.97 8.03
CA GLU A 24 -4.58 -14.55 6.97
C GLU A 24 -4.27 -13.05 7.05
N VAL A 25 -5.28 -12.22 7.36
CA VAL A 25 -5.08 -10.78 7.59
C VAL A 25 -4.08 -10.55 8.72
N GLU A 26 -4.26 -11.23 9.85
CA GLU A 26 -3.44 -11.04 11.04
C GLU A 26 -2.02 -11.56 10.90
N THR A 27 -1.86 -12.74 10.30
CA THR A 27 -0.56 -13.43 10.24
C THR A 27 0.29 -12.97 9.05
N ILE A 28 -0.32 -12.55 7.94
CA ILE A 28 0.39 -12.18 6.72
C ILE A 28 0.34 -10.69 6.45
N TYR A 29 -0.87 -10.12 6.36
CA TYR A 29 -1.03 -8.76 5.86
C TYR A 29 -0.70 -7.68 6.90
N ILE A 30 -1.02 -7.87 8.18
CA ILE A 30 -0.64 -6.91 9.23
C ILE A 30 0.89 -6.76 9.32
N PRO A 31 1.70 -7.83 9.44
CA PRO A 31 3.16 -7.70 9.47
C PRO A 31 3.71 -7.04 8.20
N LEU A 32 3.17 -7.37 7.02
CA LEU A 32 3.57 -6.76 5.77
C LEU A 32 3.27 -5.26 5.74
N VAL A 33 2.08 -4.84 6.19
CA VAL A 33 1.68 -3.43 6.27
C VAL A 33 2.57 -2.66 7.25
N ARG A 34 2.92 -3.26 8.39
CA ARG A 34 3.87 -2.67 9.34
C ARG A 34 5.24 -2.45 8.71
N LEU A 35 5.76 -3.44 7.97
CA LEU A 35 7.01 -3.33 7.24
C LEU A 35 6.96 -2.21 6.18
N LEU A 36 5.92 -2.20 5.35
CA LEU A 36 5.73 -1.17 4.32
C LEU A 36 5.61 0.22 4.94
N HIS A 37 4.92 0.36 6.06
CA HIS A 37 4.82 1.64 6.78
C HIS A 37 6.18 2.15 7.25
N LEU A 38 7.05 1.27 7.75
CA LEU A 38 8.43 1.61 8.12
C LEU A 38 9.22 2.13 6.90
N HIS A 39 9.10 1.46 5.75
CA HIS A 39 9.75 1.90 4.51
C HIS A 39 9.25 3.28 4.06
N VAL A 40 7.93 3.50 4.10
CA VAL A 40 7.31 4.78 3.74
C VAL A 40 7.84 5.91 4.63
N LYS A 41 7.89 5.70 5.95
CA LYS A 41 8.41 6.69 6.91
C LYS A 41 9.89 6.98 6.68
N SER A 42 10.69 5.93 6.50
CA SER A 42 12.13 6.05 6.29
C SER A 42 12.44 6.81 5.00
N ALA A 43 11.71 6.54 3.92
CA ALA A 43 11.85 7.25 2.65
C ALA A 43 11.44 8.72 2.76
N ALA A 44 10.36 9.02 3.49
CA ALA A 44 9.91 10.39 3.72
C ALA A 44 10.95 11.21 4.51
N GLU A 45 11.49 10.66 5.60
CA GLU A 45 12.54 11.33 6.39
C GLU A 45 13.84 11.50 5.58
N ARG A 46 14.25 10.48 4.83
CA ARG A 46 15.40 10.58 3.93
C ARG A 46 15.21 11.71 2.91
N ASN A 47 14.06 11.77 2.25
CA ASN A 47 13.78 12.82 1.27
C ASN A 47 13.80 14.21 1.93
N LYS A 48 13.22 14.35 3.13
CA LYS A 48 13.28 15.59 3.90
C LYS A 48 14.72 16.04 4.16
N HIS A 49 15.60 15.15 4.61
CA HIS A 49 17.01 15.48 4.85
C HIS A 49 17.75 15.89 3.57
N VAL A 50 17.53 15.17 2.47
CA VAL A 50 18.12 15.51 1.17
C VAL A 50 17.65 16.90 0.71
N ASN A 51 16.37 17.20 0.85
CA ASN A 51 15.79 18.47 0.44
C ASN A 51 16.33 19.65 1.27
N VAL A 52 16.52 19.47 2.58
CA VAL A 52 17.18 20.46 3.45
C VAL A 52 18.63 20.69 3.01
N PHE A 53 19.40 19.62 2.79
CA PHE A 53 20.78 19.71 2.33
C PHE A 53 20.91 20.46 0.99
N LEU A 54 20.02 20.17 0.04
CA LEU A 54 19.97 20.80 -1.27
C LEU A 54 19.35 22.21 -1.27
N LYS A 55 19.00 22.78 -0.10
CA LYS A 55 18.34 24.08 0.04
C LYS A 55 17.02 24.19 -0.74
N HIS A 56 16.30 23.08 -0.87
CA HIS A 56 14.95 22.99 -1.46
C HIS A 56 13.90 22.50 -0.45
N PRO A 57 13.71 23.19 0.69
CA PRO A 57 12.83 22.73 1.77
C PRO A 57 11.34 22.71 1.38
N HIS A 58 10.94 23.44 0.34
CA HIS A 58 9.55 23.53 -0.15
C HIS A 58 9.23 22.59 -1.32
N SER A 59 10.03 21.53 -1.50
CA SER A 59 9.74 20.52 -2.52
C SER A 59 8.43 19.79 -2.22
N ALA A 60 7.66 19.53 -3.27
CA ALA A 60 6.38 18.82 -3.15
C ALA A 60 6.59 17.43 -2.53
N LYS A 61 5.62 16.97 -1.73
CA LYS A 61 5.65 15.63 -1.16
C LYS A 61 5.61 14.59 -2.29
N ILE A 62 6.69 13.83 -2.42
CA ILE A 62 6.80 12.77 -3.41
C ILE A 62 6.04 11.54 -2.91
N PRO A 63 5.12 10.94 -3.70
CA PRO A 63 4.46 9.70 -3.33
C PRO A 63 5.44 8.54 -3.18
N PHE A 64 5.15 7.62 -2.26
CA PHE A 64 5.84 6.34 -2.18
C PHE A 64 5.14 5.32 -3.08
N ILE A 65 5.88 4.67 -4.00
CA ILE A 65 5.32 3.73 -4.97
C ILE A 65 5.61 2.29 -4.52
N ILE A 66 4.58 1.45 -4.47
CA ILE A 66 4.69 0.01 -4.20
C ILE A 66 4.32 -0.73 -5.48
N GLY A 67 5.28 -1.44 -6.07
CA GLY A 67 5.05 -2.31 -7.23
C GLY A 67 4.59 -3.71 -6.80
N ILE A 68 3.51 -4.21 -7.39
CA ILE A 68 3.00 -5.58 -7.14
C ILE A 68 3.03 -6.34 -8.46
N ALA A 69 3.88 -7.36 -8.53
CA ALA A 69 4.12 -8.17 -9.74
C ALA A 69 3.77 -9.65 -9.50
N GLY A 70 3.77 -10.45 -10.58
CA GLY A 70 3.40 -11.87 -10.54
C GLY A 70 2.62 -12.34 -11.78
N SER A 71 2.41 -13.65 -11.90
CA SER A 71 1.70 -14.27 -13.03
C SER A 71 0.23 -13.85 -13.12
N VAL A 72 -0.39 -14.09 -14.29
CA VAL A 72 -1.85 -13.93 -14.47
C VAL A 72 -2.56 -14.87 -13.50
N ALA A 73 -3.68 -14.42 -12.93
CA ALA A 73 -4.51 -15.16 -11.96
C ALA A 73 -3.85 -15.51 -10.60
N VAL A 74 -2.60 -15.13 -10.33
CA VAL A 74 -1.93 -15.41 -9.03
C VAL A 74 -2.46 -14.59 -7.84
N GLY A 75 -3.41 -13.67 -8.06
CA GLY A 75 -4.00 -12.88 -6.98
C GLY A 75 -3.41 -11.46 -6.77
N LYS A 76 -2.58 -10.94 -7.69
CA LYS A 76 -2.00 -9.58 -7.60
C LYS A 76 -3.04 -8.50 -7.24
N SER A 77 -4.16 -8.46 -7.97
CA SER A 77 -5.21 -7.45 -7.77
C SER A 77 -5.90 -7.61 -6.42
N THR A 78 -6.00 -8.83 -5.91
CA THR A 78 -6.54 -9.13 -4.58
C THR A 78 -5.62 -8.57 -3.50
N THR A 79 -4.33 -8.94 -3.54
CA THR A 79 -3.32 -8.42 -2.61
C THR A 79 -3.23 -6.89 -2.65
N ALA A 80 -3.28 -6.29 -3.84
CA ALA A 80 -3.21 -4.84 -4.00
C ALA A 80 -4.39 -4.11 -3.33
N ARG A 81 -5.61 -4.63 -3.47
CA ARG A 81 -6.81 -4.06 -2.83
C ARG A 81 -6.77 -4.18 -1.31
N ILE A 82 -6.26 -5.31 -0.79
CA ILE A 82 -6.10 -5.53 0.65
C ILE A 82 -5.09 -4.53 1.22
N LEU A 83 -3.91 -4.44 0.61
CA LEU A 83 -2.86 -3.50 1.02
C LEU A 83 -3.34 -2.05 0.95
N GLN A 84 -4.06 -1.65 -0.10
CA GLN A 84 -4.62 -0.31 -0.21
C GLN A 84 -5.50 0.04 1.00
N LYS A 85 -6.39 -0.87 1.41
CA LYS A 85 -7.32 -0.66 2.52
C LYS A 85 -6.60 -0.59 3.86
N LEU A 86 -5.72 -1.55 4.12
CA LEU A 86 -4.96 -1.60 5.37
C LEU A 86 -4.03 -0.40 5.52
N LEU A 87 -3.29 -0.04 4.48
CA LEU A 87 -2.39 1.12 4.50
C LEU A 87 -3.16 2.45 4.67
N SER A 88 -4.38 2.57 4.16
CA SER A 88 -5.20 3.78 4.34
C SER A 88 -5.69 3.97 5.78
N ARG A 89 -5.67 2.92 6.59
CA ARG A 89 -6.17 2.91 7.98
C ARG A 89 -5.09 3.00 9.04
N VAL A 90 -3.80 2.95 8.67
CA VAL A 90 -2.73 3.17 9.65
C VAL A 90 -2.88 4.55 10.31
N PRO A 91 -2.33 4.78 11.53
CA PRO A 91 -2.63 5.98 12.33
C PRO A 91 -2.48 7.32 11.61
N ASP A 92 -1.52 7.44 10.69
CA ASP A 92 -1.29 8.66 9.91
C ASP A 92 -2.30 8.89 8.77
N ARG A 93 -3.23 7.95 8.55
CA ARG A 93 -4.28 7.94 7.52
C ARG A 93 -3.80 8.45 6.15
N PRO A 94 -2.76 7.83 5.56
CA PRO A 94 -2.22 8.28 4.29
C PRO A 94 -3.25 8.11 3.17
N LYS A 95 -3.22 9.01 2.18
CA LYS A 95 -3.95 8.82 0.93
C LYS A 95 -3.28 7.72 0.12
N VAL A 96 -3.96 6.59 -0.10
CA VAL A 96 -3.46 5.45 -0.88
C VAL A 96 -4.30 5.26 -2.14
N SER A 97 -3.64 5.28 -3.30
CA SER A 97 -4.27 5.05 -4.61
C SER A 97 -3.76 3.75 -5.21
N LEU A 98 -4.63 3.07 -5.97
CA LEU A 98 -4.31 1.84 -6.70
C LEU A 98 -4.40 2.12 -8.21
N ILE A 99 -3.35 1.80 -8.94
CA ILE A 99 -3.27 1.90 -10.40
C ILE A 99 -2.88 0.53 -10.93
N THR A 100 -3.63 0.02 -11.91
CA THR A 100 -3.30 -1.24 -12.61
C THR A 100 -2.52 -0.94 -13.89
N THR A 101 -1.57 -1.81 -14.24
CA THR A 101 -0.78 -1.68 -15.47
C THR A 101 -1.58 -2.05 -16.72
N ASP A 102 -2.69 -2.78 -16.57
CA ASP A 102 -3.55 -3.21 -17.69
C ASP A 102 -4.16 -2.01 -18.44
N GLY A 103 -4.35 -0.88 -17.76
CA GLY A 103 -4.82 0.37 -18.38
C GLY A 103 -3.80 1.06 -19.29
N PHE A 104 -2.56 0.55 -19.34
CA PHE A 104 -1.49 1.05 -20.21
C PHE A 104 -1.25 0.15 -21.42
N LEU A 105 -2.06 -0.90 -21.60
CA LEU A 105 -2.00 -1.73 -22.80
C LEU A 105 -2.51 -0.93 -24.02
N PHE A 106 -1.96 -1.24 -25.20
CA PHE A 106 -2.42 -0.63 -26.45
C PHE A 106 -3.91 -0.95 -26.70
N PRO A 107 -4.67 -0.01 -27.29
CA PRO A 107 -6.04 -0.28 -27.73
C PRO A 107 -6.07 -1.45 -28.72
N THR A 108 -7.14 -2.25 -28.69
CA THR A 108 -7.30 -3.41 -29.59
C THR A 108 -7.24 -3.04 -31.08
N ALA A 109 -7.49 -1.78 -31.44
CA ALA A 109 -7.44 -1.28 -32.81
C ALA A 109 -6.01 -1.04 -33.35
N GLU A 110 -4.98 -1.16 -32.51
CA GLU A 110 -3.56 -0.98 -32.88
C GLU A 110 -2.79 -2.30 -33.08
N LEU A 111 -3.50 -3.44 -33.06
CA LEU A 111 -2.96 -4.80 -33.23
C LEU A 111 -3.56 -5.48 -34.47
#